data_AF-A0A661JQS3-F1
#
_entry.id   AF-A0A661JQS3-F1
#
_cell.length_a   1.000
_cell.length_b   1.000
_cell.length_c   1.000
_cell.angle_alpha   90.00
_cell.angle_beta   90.00
_cell.angle_gamma   90.00
#
_symmetry.space_group_name_H-M   'P 1'
#
loop_
_entity.id
_entity.type
_entity.pdbx_description
1 polymer ?
#
loop_
_entity_poly.entity_id
_entity_poly.type
_entity_poly.pdbx_seq_one_letter_code
_entity_poly.pdbx_strand_id
1 'polypeptide(L)'
;MLDKKHELYKCDSLNMNEINSWILEGPNLALINSVNNFGEYLSKDLKNVKVVKKRKERTQDESITTSQIRQIFAKMKSIEAKGGFLERKEGEVKENKNAKIEFLMLKPLMAYAKKRHDTVGMMRLVERLDWAIDAVISADDLSERQKRFKNFCKLFEAILAYHRAHGGK
;
A
#
# COMPACT_ATOMS: atom_id res chain seq x y z
N MET A 1 -17.69 -2.75 6.69
CA MET A 1 -18.28 -3.55 5.60
C MET A 1 -17.92 -2.89 4.28
N LEU A 2 -17.41 -3.67 3.33
CA LEU A 2 -17.23 -3.21 1.95
C LEU A 2 -18.62 -3.07 1.32
N ASP A 3 -18.86 -2.07 0.48
CA ASP A 3 -20.15 -2.00 -0.24
C ASP A 3 -20.21 -3.08 -1.35
N LYS A 4 -21.42 -3.31 -1.89
CA LYS A 4 -21.65 -4.31 -2.95
C LYS A 4 -20.80 -4.10 -4.21
N LYS A 5 -20.42 -2.86 -4.54
CA LYS A 5 -19.56 -2.57 -5.71
C LYS A 5 -18.18 -3.20 -5.49
N HIS A 6 -17.66 -3.13 -4.27
CA HIS A 6 -16.32 -3.60 -3.94
C HIS A 6 -16.18 -5.12 -3.83
N GLU A 7 -17.24 -5.81 -3.42
CA GLU A 7 -17.27 -7.28 -3.40
C GLU A 7 -17.16 -7.88 -4.80
N LEU A 8 -17.77 -7.23 -5.79
CA LEU A 8 -17.75 -7.66 -7.19
C LEU A 8 -16.36 -7.60 -7.83
N TYR A 9 -15.47 -6.75 -7.32
CA TYR A 9 -14.11 -6.55 -7.81
C TYR A 9 -13.12 -6.90 -6.70
N LYS A 10 -13.19 -8.15 -6.22
CA LYS A 10 -12.26 -8.66 -5.23
C LYS A 10 -10.94 -9.05 -5.91
N CYS A 11 -9.84 -8.76 -5.24
CA CYS A 11 -8.51 -9.26 -5.59
C CYS A 11 -8.05 -10.17 -4.46
N ASP A 12 -7.73 -11.43 -4.79
CA ASP A 12 -7.21 -12.41 -3.83
C ASP A 12 -5.68 -12.34 -3.69
N SER A 13 -5.00 -11.64 -4.61
CA SER A 13 -3.56 -11.40 -4.52
C SER A 13 -3.22 -10.34 -3.48
N LEU A 14 -2.06 -10.52 -2.87
CA LEU A 14 -1.50 -9.67 -1.84
C LEU A 14 -2.52 -9.47 -0.71
N ASN A 15 -2.99 -10.59 -0.15
CA ASN A 15 -3.92 -10.61 0.97
C ASN A 15 -3.22 -10.29 2.30
N MET A 16 -4.00 -10.19 3.39
CA MET A 16 -3.49 -9.81 4.69
C MET A 16 -2.37 -10.74 5.23
N ASN A 17 -2.46 -12.04 4.99
CA ASN A 17 -1.44 -13.00 5.44
C ASN A 17 -0.13 -12.82 4.67
N GLU A 18 -0.22 -12.59 3.36
CA GLU A 18 0.94 -12.32 2.50
C GLU A 18 1.60 -10.99 2.86
N ILE A 19 0.80 -9.95 3.15
CA ILE A 19 1.29 -8.67 3.66
C ILE A 19 2.03 -8.89 4.99
N ASN A 20 1.44 -9.62 5.93
CA ASN A 20 2.09 -9.88 7.22
C ASN A 20 3.41 -10.63 7.04
N SER A 21 3.44 -11.70 6.24
CA SER A 21 4.70 -12.42 5.94
C SER A 21 5.73 -11.49 5.30
N TRP A 22 5.34 -10.65 4.33
CA TRP A 22 6.27 -9.66 3.75
C TRP A 22 6.84 -8.72 4.81
N ILE A 23 6.00 -8.18 5.69
CA ILE A 23 6.44 -7.18 6.66
C ILE A 23 7.36 -7.81 7.71
N LEU A 24 7.01 -8.99 8.23
CA LEU A 24 7.75 -9.67 9.29
C LEU A 24 9.05 -10.31 8.78
N GLU A 25 9.00 -10.95 7.62
CA GLU A 25 10.06 -11.83 7.12
C GLU A 25 10.82 -11.20 5.94
N GLY A 26 10.15 -10.35 5.17
CA GLY A 26 10.68 -9.71 3.97
C GLY A 26 10.19 -10.37 2.67
N PRO A 27 10.67 -9.88 1.50
CA PRO A 27 10.26 -10.41 0.21
C PRO A 27 10.78 -11.84 -0.02
N ASN A 28 9.95 -12.67 -0.64
CA ASN A 28 10.33 -13.96 -1.21
C ASN A 28 9.67 -14.15 -2.58
N LEU A 29 10.03 -15.20 -3.32
CA LEU A 29 9.58 -15.41 -4.70
C LEU A 29 8.04 -15.48 -4.82
N ALA A 30 7.38 -16.19 -3.90
CA ALA A 30 5.92 -16.30 -3.91
C ALA A 30 5.26 -14.95 -3.70
N LEU A 31 5.75 -14.18 -2.72
CA LEU A 31 5.23 -12.85 -2.41
C LEU A 31 5.48 -11.83 -3.53
N ILE A 32 6.62 -11.92 -4.23
CA ILE A 32 6.91 -11.09 -5.40
C ILE A 32 5.87 -11.32 -6.50
N ASN A 33 5.48 -12.58 -6.74
CA ASN A 33 4.41 -12.90 -7.69
C ASN A 33 3.06 -12.32 -7.23
N SER A 34 2.74 -12.41 -5.94
CA SER A 34 1.51 -11.81 -5.40
C SER A 34 1.49 -10.29 -5.54
N VAL A 35 2.62 -9.60 -5.33
CA VAL A 35 2.73 -8.16 -5.56
C VAL A 35 2.63 -7.82 -7.05
N ASN A 36 3.22 -8.62 -7.93
CA ASN A 36 3.11 -8.46 -9.38
C ASN A 36 1.65 -8.54 -9.84
N ASN A 37 0.94 -9.60 -9.43
CA ASN A 37 -0.47 -9.80 -9.75
C ASN A 37 -1.34 -8.67 -9.18
N PHE A 38 -1.02 -8.18 -7.98
CA PHE A 38 -1.69 -7.02 -7.41
C PHE A 38 -1.44 -5.74 -8.21
N GLY A 39 -0.21 -5.51 -8.68
CA GLY A 39 0.12 -4.39 -9.56
C GLY A 39 -0.60 -4.44 -10.91
N GLU A 40 -0.75 -5.63 -11.49
CA GLU A 40 -1.56 -5.86 -12.69
C GLU A 40 -3.03 -5.55 -12.43
N TYR A 41 -3.60 -6.10 -11.35
CA TYR A 41 -4.98 -5.86 -10.94
C TYR A 41 -5.28 -4.35 -10.79
N LEU A 42 -4.38 -3.60 -10.15
CA LEU A 42 -4.52 -2.16 -9.93
C LEU A 42 -4.49 -1.32 -11.22
N SER A 43 -3.91 -1.84 -12.30
CA SER A 43 -3.63 -1.08 -13.53
C SER A 43 -4.41 -1.54 -14.77
N LYS A 44 -4.63 -2.85 -14.93
CA LYS A 44 -5.31 -3.45 -16.09
C LYS A 44 -6.70 -3.94 -15.75
N ASP A 45 -6.83 -4.80 -14.74
CA ASP A 45 -8.10 -5.51 -14.48
C ASP A 45 -9.21 -4.52 -14.10
N LEU A 46 -8.86 -3.47 -13.37
CA LEU A 46 -9.80 -2.43 -12.98
C LEU A 46 -10.06 -1.36 -14.04
N LYS A 47 -9.36 -1.38 -15.19
CA LYS A 47 -9.39 -0.29 -16.16
C LYS A 47 -10.69 -0.18 -16.95
N ASN A 48 -11.35 -1.32 -17.21
CA ASN A 48 -12.56 -1.39 -18.03
C ASN A 48 -13.58 -2.33 -17.40
N VAL A 49 -13.90 -2.14 -16.12
CA VAL A 49 -14.87 -3.00 -15.44
C VAL A 49 -16.27 -2.76 -15.97
N LYS A 50 -17.00 -3.86 -16.23
CA LYS A 50 -18.38 -3.83 -16.68
C LYS A 50 -19.30 -3.56 -15.49
N VAL A 51 -20.15 -2.55 -15.64
CA VAL A 51 -21.14 -2.14 -14.64
C VAL A 51 -22.52 -2.13 -15.30
N VAL A 52 -23.48 -2.81 -14.69
CA VAL A 52 -24.88 -2.79 -15.13
C VAL A 52 -25.62 -1.71 -14.35
N LYS A 53 -26.06 -0.65 -15.03
CA LYS A 53 -26.85 0.42 -14.42
C LYS A 53 -28.12 0.64 -15.25
N LYS A 54 -29.29 0.55 -14.62
CA LYS A 54 -30.61 0.72 -15.28
C LYS A 54 -30.75 -0.14 -16.55
N ARG A 55 -30.39 -1.43 -16.48
CA ARG A 55 -30.46 -2.41 -17.59
C ARG A 55 -29.59 -2.10 -18.82
N LYS A 56 -28.62 -1.19 -18.72
CA LYS A 56 -27.59 -0.96 -19.74
C LYS A 56 -26.21 -1.29 -19.17
N GLU A 57 -25.41 -2.02 -19.96
CA GLU A 57 -24.02 -2.31 -19.66
C GLU A 57 -23.16 -1.10 -20.05
N ARG A 58 -22.25 -0.71 -19.16
CA ARG A 58 -21.25 0.34 -19.39
C ARG A 58 -19.91 -0.13 -18.85
N THR A 59 -18.82 0.34 -19.44
CA THR A 59 -17.48 0.21 -18.86
C THR A 59 -17.20 1.40 -17.95
N GLN A 60 -16.49 1.15 -16.86
CA GLN A 60 -16.01 2.15 -15.94
C GLN A 60 -14.54 1.88 -15.62
N ASP A 61 -13.74 2.94 -15.50
CA ASP A 61 -12.36 2.83 -15.03
C ASP A 61 -12.35 2.97 -13.51
N GLU A 62 -12.01 1.89 -12.84
CA GLU A 62 -11.85 1.77 -11.39
C GLU A 62 -10.38 1.61 -10.99
N SER A 63 -9.45 1.73 -11.95
CA SER A 63 -8.01 1.61 -11.72
C SER A 63 -7.49 2.79 -10.90
N ILE A 64 -6.26 2.64 -10.41
CA ILE A 64 -5.52 3.73 -9.78
C ILE A 64 -4.45 4.25 -10.74
N THR A 65 -4.28 5.57 -10.79
CA THR A 65 -3.19 6.22 -11.53
C THR A 65 -1.91 6.21 -10.71
N THR A 66 -0.77 6.24 -11.39
CA THR A 66 0.53 6.32 -10.74
C THR A 66 0.70 7.64 -10.00
N SER A 67 0.10 8.74 -10.48
CA SER A 67 0.13 10.01 -9.75
C SER A 67 -0.46 9.86 -8.36
N GLN A 68 -1.59 9.16 -8.24
CA GLN A 68 -2.23 8.87 -6.96
C GLN A 68 -1.35 7.99 -6.07
N ILE A 69 -0.75 6.92 -6.61
CA ILE A 69 0.19 6.07 -5.84
C ILE A 69 1.37 6.91 -5.35
N ARG A 70 1.96 7.73 -6.24
CA ARG A 70 3.14 8.55 -5.93
C ARG A 70 2.90 9.58 -4.84
N GLN A 71 1.69 10.12 -4.71
CA GLN A 71 1.37 11.08 -3.66
C GLN A 71 1.56 10.45 -2.26
N ILE A 72 1.11 9.21 -2.09
CA ILE A 72 1.28 8.47 -0.82
C ILE A 72 2.74 8.01 -0.68
N PHE A 73 3.31 7.48 -1.77
CA PHE A 73 4.70 7.01 -1.82
C PHE A 73 5.72 8.09 -1.43
N ALA A 74 5.54 9.33 -1.92
CA ALA A 74 6.45 10.43 -1.60
C ALA A 74 6.49 10.75 -0.10
N LYS A 75 5.37 10.59 0.62
CA LYS A 75 5.33 10.76 2.07
C LYS A 75 6.10 9.65 2.78
N MET A 76 5.93 8.41 2.35
CA MET A 76 6.74 7.28 2.82
C MET A 76 8.24 7.53 2.60
N LYS A 77 8.65 7.93 1.39
CA LYS A 77 10.08 8.20 1.08
C LYS A 77 10.65 9.33 1.92
N SER A 78 9.85 10.34 2.27
CA SER A 78 10.29 11.40 3.17
C SER A 78 10.63 10.87 4.57
N ILE A 79 9.84 9.93 5.10
CA ILE A 79 10.11 9.27 6.39
C ILE A 79 11.37 8.41 6.29
N GLU A 80 11.50 7.63 5.22
CA GLU A 80 12.66 6.78 4.98
C GLU A 80 13.96 7.60 4.87
N ALA A 81 13.94 8.71 4.13
CA ALA A 81 15.09 9.60 3.97
C ALA A 81 15.57 10.22 5.29
N LYS A 82 14.69 10.35 6.29
CA LYS A 82 15.03 10.79 7.65
C LYS A 82 15.62 9.67 8.53
N GLY A 83 15.84 8.48 7.97
CA GLY A 83 16.37 7.32 8.69
C GLY A 83 15.30 6.34 9.22
N GLY A 84 14.02 6.57 8.91
CA GLY A 84 12.92 5.78 9.45
C GLY A 84 12.76 6.01 10.96
N PHE A 85 12.59 4.93 11.72
CA PHE A 85 12.39 5.00 13.17
C PHE A 85 13.69 5.13 13.97
N LEU A 86 14.85 5.20 13.33
CA LEU A 86 16.12 5.41 14.02
C LEU A 86 16.53 6.89 13.98
N GLU A 87 16.92 7.41 15.13
CA GLU A 87 17.60 8.69 15.27
C GLU A 87 18.98 8.43 15.88
N ARG A 88 20.03 9.00 15.26
CA ARG A 88 21.39 8.96 15.80
C ARG A 88 21.72 10.32 16.37
N LYS A 89 21.97 10.39 17.68
CA LYS A 89 22.38 11.62 18.35
C LYS A 89 23.48 11.28 19.36
N GLU A 90 24.60 11.99 19.27
CA GLU A 90 25.71 11.87 20.24
C GLU A 90 26.25 10.43 20.40
N GLY A 91 26.21 9.62 19.34
CA GLY A 91 26.69 8.23 19.37
C GLY A 91 25.65 7.20 19.84
N GLU A 92 24.49 7.66 20.32
CA GLU A 92 23.38 6.79 20.72
C GLU A 92 22.36 6.60 19.60
N VAL A 93 21.78 5.39 19.52
CA VAL A 93 20.67 5.06 18.62
C VAL A 93 19.39 5.01 19.44
N LYS A 94 18.42 5.87 19.12
CA LYS A 94 17.12 5.92 19.78
C LYS A 94 15.98 5.99 18.77
N GLU A 95 14.74 5.87 19.28
CA GLU A 95 13.55 5.96 18.43
C GLU A 95 13.34 7.40 17.93
N ASN A 96 13.24 7.55 16.61
CA ASN A 96 12.77 8.77 15.96
C ASN A 96 11.24 8.86 16.11
N LYS A 97 10.79 9.50 17.20
CA LYS A 97 9.37 9.66 17.50
C LYS A 97 8.62 10.44 16.42
N ASN A 98 9.26 11.42 15.80
CA ASN A 98 8.64 12.22 14.73
C ASN A 98 8.38 11.36 13.48
N ALA A 99 9.34 10.54 13.06
CA ALA A 99 9.15 9.61 11.95
C ALA A 99 8.04 8.59 12.22
N LYS A 100 7.92 8.10 13.46
CA LYS A 100 6.82 7.22 13.87
C LYS A 100 5.46 7.90 13.76
N ILE A 101 5.34 9.14 14.23
CA ILE A 101 4.11 9.93 14.12
C ILE A 101 3.78 10.17 12.65
N GLU A 102 4.75 10.62 11.84
CA GLU A 102 4.56 10.83 10.39
C GLU A 102 4.10 9.55 9.68
N PHE A 103 4.65 8.39 10.06
CA PHE A 103 4.24 7.10 9.53
C PHE A 103 2.81 6.73 9.91
N LEU A 104 2.42 6.91 11.18
CA LEU A 104 1.03 6.71 11.62
C LEU A 104 0.05 7.65 10.88
N MET A 105 0.48 8.88 10.58
CA MET A 105 -0.30 9.86 9.84
C MET A 105 -0.53 9.50 8.36
N LEU A 106 0.13 8.45 7.84
CA LEU A 106 -0.24 7.88 6.54
C LEU A 106 -1.66 7.31 6.55
N LYS A 107 -2.14 6.74 7.67
CA LYS A 107 -3.52 6.20 7.77
C LYS A 107 -4.60 7.27 7.50
N PRO A 108 -4.65 8.42 8.21
CA PRO A 108 -5.63 9.46 7.91
C PRO A 108 -5.44 10.09 6.52
N LEU A 109 -4.21 10.24 6.03
CA LEU A 109 -3.94 10.70 4.67
C LEU A 109 -4.57 9.76 3.62
N MET A 110 -4.38 8.46 3.79
CA MET A 110 -4.93 7.42 2.92
C MET A 110 -6.45 7.33 3.01
N ALA A 111 -7.03 7.51 4.21
CA ALA A 111 -8.48 7.57 4.38
C ALA A 111 -9.11 8.73 3.58
N TYR A 112 -8.47 9.90 3.61
CA TYR A 112 -8.88 11.03 2.78
C TYR A 112 -8.73 10.73 1.29
N ALA A 113 -7.58 10.18 0.85
CA ALA A 113 -7.35 9.81 -0.55
C ALA A 113 -8.38 8.81 -1.08
N LYS A 114 -8.72 7.80 -0.26
CA LYS A 114 -9.77 6.81 -0.54
C LYS A 114 -11.12 7.51 -0.78
N LYS A 115 -11.54 8.43 0.10
CA LYS A 115 -12.81 9.14 -0.06
C LYS A 115 -12.82 10.12 -1.23
N ARG A 116 -11.69 10.78 -1.50
CA ARG A 116 -11.55 11.76 -2.57
C ARG A 116 -11.65 11.14 -3.97
N HIS A 117 -11.03 9.97 -4.14
CA HIS A 117 -10.97 9.31 -5.46
C HIS A 117 -12.08 8.29 -5.68
N ASP A 118 -12.52 7.60 -4.62
CA ASP A 118 -13.67 6.69 -4.64
C ASP A 118 -13.62 5.60 -5.73
N THR A 119 -12.40 5.15 -6.07
CA THR A 119 -12.17 4.02 -6.98
C THR A 119 -11.82 2.75 -6.23
N VAL A 120 -12.16 1.60 -6.81
CA VAL A 120 -11.79 0.28 -6.26
C VAL A 120 -10.26 0.19 -6.12
N GLY A 121 -9.49 0.65 -7.11
CA GLY A 121 -8.04 0.60 -7.08
C GLY A 121 -7.43 1.36 -5.91
N MET A 122 -7.90 2.58 -5.65
CA MET A 122 -7.44 3.37 -4.49
C MET A 122 -7.82 2.68 -3.18
N MET A 123 -9.05 2.20 -3.06
CA MET A 123 -9.47 1.49 -1.86
C MET A 123 -8.60 0.25 -1.59
N ARG A 124 -8.33 -0.55 -2.62
CA ARG A 124 -7.54 -1.79 -2.50
C ARG A 124 -6.10 -1.49 -2.12
N LEU A 125 -5.49 -0.47 -2.72
CA LEU A 125 -4.16 -0.04 -2.30
C LEU A 125 -4.15 0.38 -0.82
N VAL A 126 -5.08 1.24 -0.41
CA VAL A 126 -5.17 1.72 0.97
C VAL A 126 -5.36 0.58 1.96
N GLU A 127 -6.21 -0.40 1.64
CA GLU A 127 -6.44 -1.58 2.47
C GLU A 127 -5.14 -2.38 2.72
N ARG A 128 -4.33 -2.64 1.68
CA ARG A 128 -3.05 -3.35 1.83
C ARG A 128 -2.03 -2.55 2.62
N LEU A 129 -1.94 -1.25 2.36
CA LEU A 129 -1.02 -0.37 3.08
C LEU A 129 -1.42 -0.20 4.55
N ASP A 130 -2.71 -0.19 4.86
CA ASP A 130 -3.22 -0.12 6.24
C ASP A 130 -2.81 -1.34 7.05
N TRP A 131 -3.02 -2.55 6.51
CA TRP A 131 -2.53 -3.81 7.12
C TRP A 131 -1.02 -3.78 7.32
N ALA A 132 -0.28 -3.30 6.32
CA ALA A 132 1.16 -3.25 6.38
C ALA A 132 1.66 -2.25 7.46
N ILE A 133 1.00 -1.10 7.62
CA ILE A 133 1.29 -0.14 8.70
C ILE A 133 1.05 -0.79 10.07
N ASP A 134 -0.05 -1.52 10.25
CA ASP A 134 -0.36 -2.19 11.52
C ASP A 134 0.68 -3.28 11.85
N ALA A 135 1.10 -4.05 10.85
CA ALA A 135 2.14 -5.05 11.00
C ALA A 135 3.50 -4.43 11.39
N VAL A 136 3.81 -3.23 10.90
CA VAL A 136 5.02 -2.47 11.30
C VAL A 136 4.90 -1.98 12.74
N ILE A 137 3.79 -1.32 13.10
CA ILE A 137 3.64 -0.64 14.39
C ILE A 137 3.49 -1.64 15.55
N SER A 138 2.96 -2.83 15.30
CA SER A 138 2.83 -3.91 16.28
C SER A 138 4.15 -4.55 16.75
N ALA A 139 5.30 -4.18 16.16
CA ALA A 139 6.59 -4.63 16.69
C ALA A 139 6.87 -4.01 18.07
N ASP A 140 7.34 -4.83 19.01
CA ASP A 140 7.59 -4.41 20.40
C ASP A 140 8.86 -3.57 20.52
N ASP A 141 9.97 -4.05 19.95
CA ASP A 141 11.26 -3.37 20.03
C ASP A 141 11.56 -2.51 18.78
N LEU A 142 12.49 -1.56 18.97
CA LEU A 142 12.85 -0.58 17.94
C LEU A 142 13.56 -1.21 16.74
N SER A 143 14.38 -2.23 16.95
CA SER A 143 15.17 -2.87 15.90
C SER A 143 14.25 -3.61 14.93
N GLU A 144 13.33 -4.41 15.48
CA GLU A 144 12.33 -5.14 14.71
C GLU A 144 11.38 -4.16 14.01
N ARG A 145 10.90 -3.11 14.69
CA ARG A 145 10.05 -2.07 14.07
C ARG A 145 10.74 -1.42 12.88
N GLN A 146 12.04 -1.11 13.00
CA GLN A 146 12.82 -0.54 11.90
C GLN A 146 13.01 -1.53 10.75
N LYS A 147 13.25 -2.81 11.04
CA LYS A 147 13.33 -3.86 10.00
C LYS A 147 12.00 -3.98 9.25
N ARG A 148 10.87 -4.05 9.96
CA ARG A 148 9.53 -4.09 9.38
C ARG A 148 9.23 -2.85 8.55
N PHE A 149 9.64 -1.67 9.00
CA PHE A 149 9.51 -0.43 8.22
C PHE A 149 10.28 -0.51 6.89
N LYS A 150 11.52 -1.02 6.89
CA LYS A 150 12.26 -1.24 5.64
C LYS A 150 11.55 -2.23 4.71
N ASN A 151 10.96 -3.27 5.27
CA ASN A 151 10.16 -4.22 4.50
C ASN A 151 8.90 -3.56 3.91
N PHE A 152 8.24 -2.68 4.65
CA PHE A 152 7.14 -1.84 4.16
C PHE A 152 7.58 -0.96 2.99
N CYS A 153 8.73 -0.27 3.09
CA CYS A 153 9.28 0.52 1.98
C CYS A 153 9.44 -0.32 0.71
N LYS A 154 10.09 -1.49 0.84
CA LYS A 154 10.28 -2.44 -0.28
C LYS A 154 8.96 -2.93 -0.88
N LEU A 155 7.97 -3.23 -0.03
CA LEU A 155 6.64 -3.64 -0.48
C LEU A 155 6.01 -2.55 -1.35
N PHE A 156 6.02 -1.33 -0.86
CA PHE A 156 5.37 -0.22 -1.54
C PHE A 156 6.09 0.15 -2.84
N GLU A 157 7.43 0.08 -2.84
CA GLU A 157 8.25 0.20 -4.05
C GLU A 157 7.89 -0.87 -5.09
N ALA A 158 7.76 -2.14 -4.66
CA ALA A 158 7.39 -3.23 -5.55
C ALA A 158 5.98 -3.05 -6.14
N ILE A 159 4.99 -2.65 -5.33
CA ILE A 159 3.63 -2.35 -5.82
C ILE A 159 3.68 -1.26 -6.89
N LEU A 160 4.38 -0.15 -6.64
CA LEU A 160 4.51 0.95 -7.58
C LEU A 160 5.23 0.52 -8.87
N ALA A 161 6.29 -0.27 -8.75
CA ALA A 161 7.07 -0.77 -9.88
C ALA A 161 6.22 -1.68 -10.79
N TYR A 162 5.51 -2.66 -10.21
CA TYR A 162 4.66 -3.56 -11.00
C TYR A 162 3.43 -2.87 -11.57
N HIS A 163 2.80 -1.95 -10.82
CA HIS A 163 1.74 -1.10 -11.36
C HIS A 163 2.19 -0.34 -12.63
N ARG A 164 3.41 0.22 -12.59
CA ARG A 164 4.02 0.88 -13.76
C ARG A 164 4.34 -0.10 -14.89
N ALA A 165 4.95 -1.24 -14.57
CA ALA A 165 5.30 -2.27 -15.55
C ALA A 165 4.06 -2.76 -16.33
N HIS A 166 2.91 -2.82 -15.66
CA HIS A 166 1.63 -3.20 -16.27
C HIS A 166 0.89 -2.07 -17.00
N GLY A 167 1.53 -0.91 -17.19
CA GLY A 167 1.00 0.20 -17.98
C GLY A 167 0.16 1.19 -17.19
N GLY A 168 0.28 1.19 -15.86
CA GLY A 168 -0.23 2.26 -15.00
C GLY A 168 0.30 3.63 -15.44
N LYS A 169 -0.59 4.62 -15.56
CA LYS A 169 -0.26 5.98 -16.04
C LYS A 169 -0.07 6.97 -14.90
#